data_AF-A0A1Q9NW03-F1
#
_entry.id   AF-A0A1Q9NW03-F1
#
_cell.length_a   1.000
_cell.length_b   1.000
_cell.length_c   1.000
_cell.angle_alpha   90.00
_cell.angle_beta   90.00
_cell.angle_gamma   90.00
#
_symmetry.space_group_name_H-M   'P 1'
#
loop_
_entity.id
_entity.type
_entity.pdbx_description
1 polymer ?
#
loop_
_entity_poly.entity_id
_entity_poly.type
_entity_poly.pdbx_seq_one_letter_code
_entity_poly.pdbx_strand_id
1 'polypeptide(L)'
;MVKRRIFKIILLGDQGVGKATFRMRFLGYGFSRSYGRIIGTNFAVKKINNYLGEEVIAQIWELTPEDNFKNIREVYYRGATGGILVFDISRRETLENLHNWVLELIKHNEGLHVPLFIVGSKADLRENSNDSISRKEGVNFAKQISQKINFEIPYIETSILNSDEIENGFRIFVDNITNFLVYTNLHTDEKVEEFIKIYGKSLKLKLLEFKKEKLGISFQDFNAKLDPELISILDTMSKSLGIHRDLILNKIISDYFEL
;
A
#
# COMPACT_ATOMS: atom_id res chain seq x y z
N MET A 1 5.30 11.04 -24.63
CA MET A 1 4.24 10.00 -24.63
C MET A 1 3.82 9.78 -23.19
N VAL A 2 2.53 9.87 -22.83
CA VAL A 2 2.09 9.64 -21.44
C VAL A 2 2.34 8.17 -21.10
N LYS A 3 3.12 7.91 -20.05
CA LYS A 3 3.41 6.55 -19.60
C LYS A 3 2.14 5.94 -19.00
N ARG A 4 1.84 4.69 -19.39
CA ARG A 4 0.65 3.96 -18.97
C ARG A 4 1.03 2.82 -18.04
N ARG A 5 0.27 2.63 -16.97
CA ARG A 5 0.43 1.50 -16.03
C ARG A 5 -0.88 0.76 -15.84
N ILE A 6 -0.78 -0.53 -15.58
CA ILE A 6 -1.92 -1.37 -15.20
C ILE A 6 -1.68 -1.83 -13.77
N PHE A 7 -2.61 -1.49 -12.86
CA PHE A 7 -2.58 -1.96 -11.48
C PHE A 7 -3.65 -3.00 -11.26
N LYS A 8 -3.24 -4.22 -10.90
CA LYS A 8 -4.14 -5.30 -10.49
C LYS A 8 -4.36 -5.21 -8.99
N ILE A 9 -5.51 -4.72 -8.58
CA ILE A 9 -5.89 -4.47 -7.19
C ILE A 9 -6.88 -5.54 -6.73
N ILE A 10 -6.57 -6.23 -5.64
CA ILE A 10 -7.46 -7.25 -5.06
C ILE A 10 -8.25 -6.63 -3.90
N LEU A 11 -9.57 -6.81 -3.92
CA LEU A 11 -10.48 -6.34 -2.86
C LEU A 11 -10.88 -7.52 -1.96
N LEU A 12 -10.49 -7.43 -0.69
CA LEU A 12 -10.56 -8.51 0.31
C LEU A 12 -11.26 -8.05 1.60
N GLY A 13 -11.64 -9.02 2.41
CA GLY A 13 -12.39 -8.83 3.65
C GLY A 13 -13.56 -9.81 3.76
N ASP A 14 -14.16 -9.88 4.94
CA ASP A 14 -15.19 -10.87 5.24
C ASP A 14 -16.49 -10.67 4.45
N GLN A 15 -17.39 -11.64 4.56
CA GLN A 15 -18.74 -11.50 4.01
C GLN A 15 -19.49 -10.35 4.68
N GLY A 16 -20.24 -9.58 3.88
CA GLY A 16 -21.11 -8.51 4.39
C GLY A 16 -20.41 -7.23 4.85
N VAL A 17 -19.08 -7.11 4.73
CA VAL A 17 -18.32 -5.89 5.08
C VAL A 17 -18.46 -4.76 4.06
N GLY A 18 -19.27 -4.90 3.01
CA GLY A 18 -19.49 -3.81 2.05
C GLY A 18 -18.44 -3.63 0.94
N LYS A 19 -17.67 -4.68 0.61
CA LYS A 19 -16.74 -4.69 -0.55
C LYS A 19 -17.42 -4.23 -1.85
N ALA A 20 -18.56 -4.84 -2.20
CA ALA A 20 -19.32 -4.50 -3.40
C ALA A 20 -19.78 -3.03 -3.40
N THR A 21 -20.24 -2.53 -2.24
CA THR A 21 -20.62 -1.13 -2.06
C THR A 21 -19.44 -0.20 -2.29
N PHE A 22 -18.29 -0.51 -1.67
CA PHE A 22 -17.06 0.25 -1.84
C PHE A 22 -16.64 0.30 -3.32
N ARG A 23 -16.59 -0.85 -4.01
CA ARG A 23 -16.26 -0.93 -5.43
C ARG A 23 -17.23 -0.11 -6.29
N MET A 24 -18.54 -0.19 -6.04
CA MET A 24 -19.55 0.56 -6.79
C MET A 24 -19.41 2.07 -6.60
N ARG A 25 -19.29 2.52 -5.34
CA ARG A 25 -19.11 3.94 -5.01
C ARG A 25 -17.83 4.48 -5.64
N PHE A 26 -16.76 3.69 -5.60
CA PHE A 26 -15.50 4.03 -6.24
C PHE A 26 -15.63 4.26 -7.75
N LEU A 27 -16.46 3.48 -8.44
CA LEU A 27 -16.73 3.63 -9.88
C LEU A 27 -17.70 4.78 -10.20
N GLY A 28 -18.19 5.51 -9.19
CA GLY A 28 -19.20 6.55 -9.36
C GLY A 28 -20.62 6.00 -9.55
N TYR A 29 -20.84 4.70 -9.34
CA TYR A 29 -22.19 4.14 -9.36
C TYR A 29 -22.92 4.49 -8.04
N GLY A 30 -24.22 4.78 -8.15
CA GLY A 30 -25.10 4.99 -7.00
C GLY A 30 -25.23 3.74 -6.12
N PHE A 31 -25.85 3.89 -4.95
CA PHE A 31 -26.11 2.78 -4.05
C PHE A 31 -27.24 1.87 -4.58
N SER A 32 -26.99 0.57 -4.69
CA SER A 32 -28.03 -0.44 -4.86
C SER A 32 -28.18 -1.25 -3.57
N ARG A 33 -29.42 -1.55 -3.16
CA ARG A 33 -29.73 -2.40 -2.00
C ARG A 33 -29.73 -3.89 -2.33
N SER A 34 -29.77 -4.27 -3.61
CA SER A 34 -29.76 -5.67 -4.03
C SER A 34 -28.33 -6.15 -4.29
N TYR A 35 -27.71 -6.78 -3.29
CA TYR A 35 -26.43 -7.46 -3.48
C TYR A 35 -26.70 -8.95 -3.72
N GLY A 36 -26.57 -9.39 -4.98
CA GLY A 36 -26.57 -10.82 -5.31
C GLY A 36 -25.29 -11.50 -4.83
N ARG A 37 -25.35 -12.80 -4.57
CA ARG A 37 -24.18 -13.64 -4.24
C ARG A 37 -23.18 -13.61 -5.39
N ILE A 38 -21.90 -13.45 -5.08
CA ILE A 38 -20.80 -13.47 -6.06
C ILE A 38 -20.37 -14.92 -6.26
N ILE A 39 -20.51 -15.43 -7.47
CA ILE A 39 -19.96 -16.73 -7.86
C ILE A 39 -18.58 -16.46 -8.46
N GLY A 40 -17.52 -16.84 -7.75
CA GLY A 40 -16.14 -16.61 -8.19
C GLY A 40 -15.67 -15.18 -7.92
N THR A 41 -15.75 -14.29 -8.92
CA THR A 41 -15.18 -12.94 -8.86
C THR A 41 -16.03 -11.90 -9.58
N ASN A 42 -15.90 -10.65 -9.16
CA ASN A 42 -16.39 -9.47 -9.87
C ASN A 42 -15.21 -8.59 -10.27
N PHE A 43 -15.32 -7.93 -11.43
CA PHE A 43 -14.25 -7.14 -12.02
C PHE A 43 -14.72 -5.71 -12.34
N ALA A 44 -13.84 -4.75 -12.13
CA ALA A 44 -14.06 -3.37 -12.53
C ALA A 44 -12.77 -2.68 -12.98
N VAL A 45 -12.90 -1.67 -13.85
CA VAL A 45 -11.78 -0.86 -14.32
C VAL A 45 -12.07 0.62 -14.05
N LYS A 46 -11.11 1.33 -13.46
CA LYS A 46 -11.11 2.79 -13.41
C LYS A 46 -9.80 3.33 -13.95
N LYS A 47 -9.88 4.38 -14.77
CA LYS A 47 -8.71 5.14 -15.21
C LYS A 47 -8.51 6.33 -14.28
N ILE A 48 -7.28 6.56 -13.87
CA ILE A 48 -6.89 7.66 -12.99
C ILE A 48 -5.44 8.06 -13.28
N ASN A 49 -5.11 9.35 -13.15
CA ASN A 49 -3.72 9.78 -13.23
C ASN A 49 -3.10 9.77 -11.83
N ASN A 50 -1.90 9.21 -11.71
CA ASN A 50 -1.11 9.34 -10.47
C ASN A 50 -0.40 10.71 -10.41
N TYR A 51 0.24 10.99 -9.29
CA TYR A 51 0.97 12.25 -9.09
C TYR A 51 2.16 12.47 -10.05
N LEU A 52 2.66 11.42 -10.70
CA LEU A 52 3.71 11.49 -11.73
C LEU A 52 3.15 11.85 -13.13
N GLY A 53 1.83 12.03 -13.26
CA GLY A 53 1.17 12.29 -14.53
C GLY A 53 1.06 11.06 -15.43
N GLU A 54 1.29 9.85 -14.89
CA GLU A 54 1.10 8.59 -15.61
C GLU A 54 -0.39 8.21 -15.60
N GLU A 55 -0.90 7.68 -16.71
CA GLU A 55 -2.26 7.13 -16.77
C GLU A 55 -2.25 5.72 -16.16
N VAL A 56 -2.95 5.55 -15.04
CA VAL A 56 -3.13 4.27 -14.35
C VAL A 56 -4.48 3.66 -14.72
N ILE A 57 -4.45 2.42 -15.21
CA ILE A 57 -5.61 1.56 -15.40
C ILE A 57 -5.72 0.66 -14.17
N ALA A 58 -6.54 1.05 -13.20
CA ALA A 58 -6.79 0.26 -12.00
C ALA A 58 -7.84 -0.82 -12.28
N GLN A 59 -7.41 -2.08 -12.25
CA GLN A 59 -8.23 -3.28 -12.36
C GLN A 59 -8.57 -3.79 -10.96
N ILE A 60 -9.82 -3.65 -10.54
CA ILE A 60 -10.27 -4.06 -9.21
C ILE A 60 -10.97 -5.40 -9.29
N TRP A 61 -10.39 -6.38 -8.61
CA TRP A 61 -10.89 -7.74 -8.52
C TRP A 61 -11.51 -7.95 -7.14
N GLU A 62 -12.83 -8.03 -7.08
CA GLU A 62 -13.53 -8.44 -5.87
C GLU A 62 -13.68 -9.95 -5.86
N LEU A 63 -13.07 -10.57 -4.84
CA LEU A 63 -13.10 -12.01 -4.68
C LEU A 63 -14.20 -12.41 -3.70
N THR A 64 -14.82 -13.56 -3.94
CA THR A 64 -15.82 -14.07 -2.99
C THR A 64 -15.15 -14.50 -1.68
N PRO A 65 -15.68 -14.08 -0.51
CA PRO A 65 -15.05 -14.35 0.78
C PRO A 65 -15.25 -15.80 1.27
N GLU A 66 -16.13 -16.56 0.64
CA GLU A 66 -16.50 -17.91 1.06
C GLU A 66 -15.32 -18.89 1.00
N ASP A 67 -15.13 -19.69 2.06
CA ASP A 67 -14.01 -20.63 2.15
C ASP A 67 -14.00 -21.69 1.05
N ASN A 68 -15.18 -22.11 0.57
CA ASN A 68 -15.32 -23.09 -0.52
C ASN A 68 -14.73 -22.60 -1.85
N PHE A 69 -14.41 -21.32 -1.97
CA PHE A 69 -13.81 -20.70 -3.15
C PHE A 69 -12.32 -20.37 -2.98
N LYS A 70 -11.67 -20.84 -1.91
CA LYS A 70 -10.22 -20.64 -1.67
C LYS A 70 -9.37 -20.93 -2.91
N ASN A 71 -9.48 -22.14 -3.47
CA ASN A 71 -8.71 -22.56 -4.66
C ASN A 71 -8.91 -21.62 -5.86
N ILE A 72 -10.10 -21.03 -6.01
CA ILE A 72 -10.39 -20.08 -7.08
C ILE A 72 -9.69 -18.75 -6.78
N ARG A 73 -9.76 -18.25 -5.53
CA ARG A 73 -9.08 -17.01 -5.13
C ARG A 73 -7.58 -17.04 -5.35
N GLU A 74 -6.94 -18.19 -5.11
CA GLU A 74 -5.49 -18.38 -5.30
C GLU A 74 -4.99 -17.92 -6.67
N VAL A 75 -5.76 -18.22 -7.73
CA VAL A 75 -5.43 -17.84 -9.11
C VAL A 75 -5.46 -16.32 -9.30
N TYR A 76 -6.38 -15.64 -8.61
CA TYR A 76 -6.55 -14.19 -8.74
C TYR A 76 -5.51 -13.40 -7.96
N TYR A 77 -4.89 -13.95 -6.93
CA TYR A 77 -3.83 -13.26 -6.18
C TYR A 77 -2.55 -13.05 -7.00
N ARG A 78 -2.20 -13.97 -7.90
CA ARG A 78 -0.95 -13.88 -8.68
C ARG A 78 -0.88 -12.59 -9.51
N GLY A 79 0.25 -11.89 -9.40
CA GLY A 79 0.49 -10.64 -10.11
C GLY A 79 -0.34 -9.47 -9.58
N ALA A 80 -0.86 -9.57 -8.35
CA ALA A 80 -1.46 -8.42 -7.69
C ALA A 80 -0.39 -7.34 -7.50
N THR A 81 -0.75 -6.09 -7.77
CA THR A 81 0.10 -4.92 -7.54
C THR A 81 -0.31 -4.15 -6.29
N GLY A 82 -1.48 -4.47 -5.71
CA GLY A 82 -1.99 -3.86 -4.48
C GLY A 82 -3.20 -4.61 -3.92
N GLY A 83 -3.48 -4.43 -2.64
CA GLY A 83 -4.65 -4.98 -1.96
C GLY A 83 -5.47 -3.92 -1.23
N ILE A 84 -6.80 -4.00 -1.30
CA ILE A 84 -7.72 -3.23 -0.47
C ILE A 84 -8.37 -4.18 0.52
N LEU A 85 -8.23 -3.89 1.80
CA LEU A 85 -8.75 -4.66 2.92
C LEU A 85 -9.94 -3.91 3.51
N VAL A 86 -11.13 -4.51 3.46
CA VAL A 86 -12.35 -3.90 3.98
C VAL A 86 -12.83 -4.67 5.20
N PHE A 87 -13.08 -3.97 6.29
CA PHE A 87 -13.73 -4.52 7.47
C PHE A 87 -14.97 -3.69 7.83
N ASP A 88 -15.82 -4.23 8.70
CA ASP A 88 -17.04 -3.58 9.18
C ASP A 88 -16.78 -3.00 10.58
N ILE A 89 -16.90 -1.68 10.71
CA ILE A 89 -16.64 -0.99 11.99
C ILE A 89 -17.53 -1.49 13.12
N SER A 90 -18.74 -1.99 12.81
CA SER A 90 -19.65 -2.53 13.83
C SER A 90 -19.37 -4.00 14.19
N ARG A 91 -18.39 -4.66 13.56
CA ARG A 91 -18.07 -6.08 13.77
C ARG A 91 -16.55 -6.30 13.93
N ARG A 92 -16.10 -6.36 15.19
CA ARG A 92 -14.69 -6.52 15.58
C ARG A 92 -13.97 -7.67 14.88
N GLU A 93 -14.59 -8.84 14.83
CA GLU A 93 -14.07 -10.05 14.17
C GLU A 93 -13.57 -9.79 12.74
N THR A 94 -14.22 -8.88 12.01
CA THR A 94 -13.87 -8.59 10.60
C THR A 94 -12.57 -7.81 10.45
N LEU A 95 -12.16 -7.05 11.47
CA LEU A 95 -10.84 -6.41 11.52
C LEU A 95 -9.76 -7.44 11.83
N GLU A 96 -10.01 -8.30 12.82
CA GLU A 96 -9.08 -9.35 13.24
C GLU A 96 -8.78 -10.32 12.08
N ASN A 97 -9.81 -10.69 11.32
CA ASN A 97 -9.70 -11.56 10.15
C ASN A 97 -8.88 -10.94 8.99
N LEU A 98 -8.64 -9.62 8.96
CA LEU A 98 -7.78 -9.02 7.93
C LEU A 98 -6.35 -9.58 7.95
N HIS A 99 -5.85 -10.05 9.09
CA HIS A 99 -4.56 -10.75 9.15
C HIS A 99 -4.56 -12.00 8.27
N ASN A 100 -5.64 -12.79 8.28
CA ASN A 100 -5.76 -13.98 7.45
C ASN A 100 -5.82 -13.62 5.97
N TRP A 101 -6.54 -12.55 5.61
CA TRP A 101 -6.61 -12.06 4.23
C TRP A 101 -5.24 -11.60 3.70
N VAL A 102 -4.44 -10.93 4.53
CA VAL A 102 -3.07 -10.52 4.16
C VAL A 102 -2.17 -11.74 3.97
N LEU A 103 -2.22 -12.70 4.88
CA LEU A 103 -1.43 -13.94 4.77
C LEU A 103 -1.80 -14.74 3.52
N GLU A 104 -3.10 -14.85 3.21
CA GLU A 104 -3.59 -15.52 2.00
C GLU A 104 -3.08 -14.81 0.74
N LEU A 105 -3.19 -13.48 0.67
CA LEU A 105 -2.70 -12.67 -0.45
C LEU A 105 -1.19 -12.88 -0.68
N ILE A 106 -0.36 -12.74 0.36
CA ILE A 106 1.10 -12.89 0.24
C ILE A 106 1.46 -14.31 -0.20
N LYS A 107 0.86 -15.32 0.44
CA LYS A 107 1.13 -16.73 0.13
C LYS A 107 0.89 -17.06 -1.33
N HIS A 108 -0.18 -16.51 -1.92
CA HIS A 108 -0.59 -16.83 -3.28
C HIS A 108 -0.16 -15.80 -4.33
N ASN A 109 0.50 -14.71 -3.91
CA ASN A 109 1.19 -13.74 -4.77
C ASN A 109 2.71 -13.95 -4.73
N GLU A 110 3.16 -15.21 -4.86
CA GLU A 110 4.58 -15.57 -4.96
C GLU A 110 5.44 -15.13 -3.75
N GLY A 111 4.82 -14.93 -2.59
CA GLY A 111 5.49 -14.43 -1.39
C GLY A 111 5.79 -12.92 -1.43
N LEU A 112 5.36 -12.22 -2.49
CA LEU A 112 5.63 -10.81 -2.67
C LEU A 112 4.63 -9.96 -1.88
N HIS A 113 5.17 -9.06 -1.06
CA HIS A 113 4.40 -7.99 -0.44
C HIS A 113 3.91 -7.02 -1.50
N VAL A 114 2.68 -6.54 -1.33
CA VAL A 114 2.09 -5.49 -2.14
C VAL A 114 1.58 -4.38 -1.22
N PRO A 115 1.52 -3.13 -1.70
CA PRO A 115 0.89 -2.05 -0.96
C PRO A 115 -0.54 -2.39 -0.60
N LEU A 116 -0.91 -2.08 0.64
CA LEU A 116 -2.23 -2.33 1.19
C LEU A 116 -2.96 -1.01 1.46
N PHE A 117 -4.28 -1.05 1.38
CA PHE A 117 -5.16 0.03 1.78
C PHE A 117 -6.27 -0.50 2.66
N ILE A 118 -6.42 0.04 3.87
CA ILE A 118 -7.39 -0.44 4.84
C ILE A 118 -8.60 0.49 4.88
N VAL A 119 -9.79 -0.10 4.79
CA VAL A 119 -11.06 0.62 4.77
C VAL A 119 -11.96 0.09 5.89
N GLY A 120 -12.22 0.94 6.88
CA GLY A 120 -13.29 0.72 7.86
C GLY A 120 -14.64 1.13 7.28
N SER A 121 -15.46 0.16 6.89
CA SER A 121 -16.78 0.41 6.32
C SER A 121 -17.86 0.61 7.39
N LYS A 122 -19.01 1.15 6.96
CA LYS A 122 -20.20 1.36 7.79
C LYS A 122 -19.93 2.20 9.03
N ALA A 123 -19.11 3.24 8.87
CA ALA A 123 -18.76 4.16 9.95
C ALA A 123 -19.99 4.83 10.59
N ASP A 124 -21.09 4.94 9.85
CA ASP A 124 -22.41 5.40 10.33
C ASP A 124 -23.04 4.48 11.39
N LEU A 125 -22.62 3.22 11.48
CA LEU A 125 -23.13 2.27 12.48
C LEU A 125 -22.33 2.28 13.79
N ARG A 126 -21.30 3.11 13.89
CA ARG A 126 -20.41 3.19 15.07
C ARG A 126 -21.17 3.44 16.36
N GLU A 127 -22.13 4.37 16.34
CA GLU A 127 -22.93 4.73 17.53
C GLU A 127 -23.99 3.66 17.87
N ASN A 128 -24.31 2.77 16.94
CA ASN A 128 -25.33 1.74 17.10
C ASN A 128 -24.77 0.42 17.68
N SER A 129 -23.46 0.33 17.92
CA SER A 129 -22.81 -0.88 18.43
C SER A 129 -21.92 -0.55 19.63
N ASN A 130 -22.14 -1.24 20.74
CA ASN A 130 -21.39 -1.09 21.99
C ASN A 130 -19.93 -1.59 21.88
N ASP A 131 -19.62 -2.41 20.88
CA ASP A 131 -18.26 -2.92 20.59
C ASP A 131 -17.81 -2.52 19.17
N SER A 132 -18.16 -1.30 18.76
CA SER A 132 -17.64 -0.76 17.51
C SER A 132 -16.15 -0.49 17.61
N ILE A 133 -15.42 -0.79 16.55
CA ILE A 133 -13.97 -0.55 16.45
C ILE A 133 -13.74 0.95 16.37
N SER A 134 -13.09 1.57 17.36
CA SER A 134 -12.79 3.01 17.33
C SER A 134 -11.86 3.41 16.18
N ARG A 135 -11.90 4.68 15.77
CA ARG A 135 -10.97 5.20 14.75
C ARG A 135 -9.51 5.04 15.15
N LYS A 136 -9.22 5.19 16.44
CA LYS A 136 -7.88 4.98 16.99
C LYS A 136 -7.42 3.52 16.82
N GLU A 137 -8.30 2.56 17.06
CA GLU A 137 -8.00 1.13 16.85
C GLU A 137 -7.70 0.82 15.38
N GLY A 138 -8.53 1.31 14.44
CA GLY A 138 -8.29 1.11 13.01
C GLY A 138 -6.95 1.71 12.53
N VAL A 139 -6.63 2.92 12.98
CA VAL A 139 -5.33 3.56 12.70
C VAL A 139 -4.16 2.77 13.30
N ASN A 140 -4.30 2.29 14.54
CA ASN A 140 -3.27 1.49 15.19
C ASN A 140 -3.04 0.17 14.47
N PHE A 141 -4.10 -0.49 14.02
CA PHE A 141 -4.01 -1.71 13.23
C PHE A 141 -3.26 -1.50 11.92
N ALA A 142 -3.58 -0.42 11.18
CA ALA A 142 -2.85 -0.06 9.95
C ALA A 142 -1.36 0.20 10.22
N LYS A 143 -1.03 0.92 11.31
CA LYS A 143 0.37 1.14 11.72
C LYS A 143 1.10 -0.15 12.05
N GLN A 144 0.46 -1.09 12.73
CA GLN A 144 1.07 -2.38 13.07
C GLN A 144 1.40 -3.20 11.82
N ILE A 145 0.50 -3.26 10.84
CA ILE A 145 0.79 -3.95 9.58
C ILE A 145 1.85 -3.18 8.79
N SER A 146 1.78 -1.85 8.76
CA SER A 146 2.75 -0.99 8.08
C SER A 146 4.18 -1.24 8.57
N GLN A 147 4.37 -1.38 9.88
CA GLN A 147 5.66 -1.74 10.49
C GLN A 147 6.15 -3.12 10.05
N LYS A 148 5.26 -4.11 9.95
CA LYS A 148 5.63 -5.48 9.52
C LYS A 148 6.05 -5.56 8.06
N ILE A 149 5.43 -4.75 7.19
CA ILE A 149 5.74 -4.74 5.75
C ILE A 149 6.72 -3.63 5.33
N ASN A 150 7.20 -2.83 6.29
CA ASN A 150 8.06 -1.65 6.09
C ASN A 150 7.57 -0.70 4.97
N PHE A 151 6.25 -0.50 4.90
CA PHE A 151 5.62 0.37 3.91
C PHE A 151 4.36 1.00 4.49
N GLU A 152 4.09 2.26 4.15
CA GLU A 152 2.92 2.97 4.67
C GLU A 152 1.62 2.33 4.17
N ILE A 153 0.68 2.13 5.08
CA ILE A 153 -0.65 1.60 4.78
C ILE A 153 -1.67 2.70 5.10
N PRO A 154 -2.27 3.33 4.09
CA PRO A 154 -3.32 4.29 4.33
C PRO A 154 -4.54 3.63 4.96
N TYR A 155 -5.20 4.39 5.82
CA TYR A 155 -6.43 3.98 6.49
C TYR A 155 -7.50 5.06 6.29
N ILE A 156 -8.69 4.66 5.84
CA ILE A 156 -9.87 5.50 5.85
C ILE A 156 -11.04 4.80 6.53
N GLU A 157 -11.99 5.61 6.97
CA GLU A 157 -13.31 5.14 7.33
C GLU A 157 -14.29 5.66 6.29
N THR A 158 -15.31 4.86 5.97
CA THR A 158 -16.31 5.23 4.98
C THR A 158 -17.69 4.81 5.46
N SER A 159 -18.66 5.67 5.20
CA SER A 159 -20.08 5.36 5.24
C SER A 159 -20.60 5.25 3.80
N ILE A 160 -21.79 4.65 3.63
CA ILE A 160 -22.45 4.61 2.33
C ILE A 160 -22.73 6.03 1.79
N LEU A 161 -22.68 7.06 2.63
CA LEU A 161 -23.05 8.43 2.31
C LEU A 161 -21.89 9.30 1.78
N ASN A 162 -20.63 8.93 2.05
CA ASN A 162 -19.48 9.79 1.79
C ASN A 162 -18.65 9.31 0.58
N SER A 163 -19.01 9.73 -0.64
CA SER A 163 -18.29 9.38 -1.88
C SER A 163 -16.89 9.98 -1.96
N ASP A 164 -16.70 11.18 -1.44
CA ASP A 164 -15.47 11.97 -1.65
C ASP A 164 -14.28 11.38 -0.88
N GLU A 165 -14.53 10.84 0.32
CA GLU A 165 -13.52 10.14 1.14
C GLU A 165 -13.00 8.88 0.43
N ILE A 166 -13.89 8.16 -0.27
CA ILE A 166 -13.53 6.97 -1.04
C ILE A 166 -12.65 7.35 -2.23
N GLU A 167 -13.02 8.41 -2.96
CA GLU A 167 -12.22 8.85 -4.11
C GLU A 167 -10.83 9.30 -3.67
N ASN A 168 -10.74 10.19 -2.68
CA ASN A 168 -9.47 10.70 -2.17
C ASN A 168 -8.59 9.57 -1.61
N GLY A 169 -9.16 8.68 -0.80
CA GLY A 169 -8.44 7.51 -0.28
C GLY A 169 -7.88 6.62 -1.38
N PHE A 170 -8.63 6.43 -2.48
CA PHE A 170 -8.13 5.66 -3.62
C PHE A 170 -7.01 6.37 -4.38
N ARG A 171 -7.05 7.71 -4.53
CA ARG A 171 -5.94 8.46 -5.14
C ARG A 171 -4.65 8.23 -4.35
N ILE A 172 -4.74 8.39 -3.03
CA ILE A 172 -3.64 8.11 -2.10
C ILE A 172 -3.14 6.66 -2.27
N PHE A 173 -4.04 5.71 -2.44
CA PHE A 173 -3.65 4.32 -2.64
C PHE A 173 -2.94 4.06 -3.98
N VAL A 174 -3.41 4.66 -5.08
CA VAL A 174 -2.74 4.59 -6.39
C VAL A 174 -1.34 5.19 -6.34
N ASP A 175 -1.19 6.31 -5.63
CA ASP A 175 0.10 6.96 -5.42
C ASP A 175 1.01 6.07 -4.57
N ASN A 176 0.48 5.39 -3.54
CA ASN A 176 1.22 4.41 -2.75
C ASN A 176 1.69 3.20 -3.58
N ILE A 177 0.85 2.66 -4.46
CA ILE A 177 1.27 1.59 -5.39
C ILE A 177 2.38 2.10 -6.30
N THR A 178 2.25 3.32 -6.82
CA THR A 178 3.27 3.95 -7.65
C THR A 178 4.59 4.07 -6.91
N ASN A 179 4.57 4.59 -5.68
CA ASN A 179 5.75 4.73 -4.82
C ASN A 179 6.41 3.40 -4.53
N PHE A 180 5.63 2.36 -4.23
CA PHE A 180 6.16 1.03 -4.00
C PHE A 180 6.85 0.47 -5.24
N LEU A 181 6.24 0.60 -6.41
CA LEU A 181 6.83 0.13 -7.67
C LEU A 181 8.10 0.89 -8.02
N VAL A 182 8.15 2.20 -7.80
CA VAL A 182 9.39 2.98 -7.98
C VAL A 182 10.43 2.49 -6.96
N TYR A 183 10.05 2.33 -5.69
CA TYR A 183 10.94 1.86 -4.61
C TYR A 183 11.55 0.49 -4.89
N THR A 184 10.75 -0.50 -5.32
CA THR A 184 11.24 -1.85 -5.62
C THR A 184 12.17 -1.89 -6.83
N ASN A 185 12.01 -0.94 -7.77
CA ASN A 185 12.80 -0.85 -8.99
C ASN A 185 13.88 0.24 -8.93
N LEU A 186 14.14 0.83 -7.76
CA LEU A 186 15.15 1.89 -7.60
C LEU A 186 16.53 1.47 -8.12
N HIS A 187 16.90 0.20 -7.97
CA HIS A 187 18.17 -0.33 -8.46
C HIS A 187 18.32 -0.26 -9.99
N THR A 188 17.23 -0.14 -10.75
CA THR A 188 17.24 0.02 -12.22
C THR A 188 17.02 1.48 -12.67
N ASP A 189 16.90 2.42 -11.73
CA ASP A 189 16.67 3.82 -12.06
C ASP A 189 17.99 4.52 -12.43
N GLU A 190 18.04 5.13 -13.61
CA GLU A 190 19.25 5.79 -14.15
C GLU A 190 19.85 6.83 -13.17
N LYS A 191 19.00 7.53 -12.40
CA LYS A 191 19.46 8.53 -11.42
C LYS A 191 20.12 7.87 -10.22
N VAL A 192 19.61 6.71 -9.81
CA VAL A 192 20.21 5.91 -8.75
C VAL A 192 21.54 5.33 -9.22
N GLU A 193 21.61 4.81 -10.45
CA GLU A 193 22.85 4.32 -11.05
C GLU A 193 23.92 5.43 -11.13
N GLU A 194 23.54 6.62 -11.60
CA GLU A 194 24.43 7.79 -11.65
C GLU A 194 24.88 8.22 -10.24
N PHE A 195 23.96 8.28 -9.27
CA PHE A 195 24.28 8.56 -7.89
C PHE A 195 25.29 7.57 -7.31
N ILE A 196 25.08 6.27 -7.53
CA ILE A 196 25.99 5.21 -7.06
C ILE A 196 27.38 5.35 -7.71
N LYS A 197 27.42 5.64 -9.01
CA LYS A 197 28.67 5.83 -9.75
C LYS A 197 29.50 6.99 -9.19
N ILE A 198 28.86 8.10 -8.83
CA ILE A 198 29.54 9.32 -8.36
C ILE A 198 29.82 9.24 -6.86
N TYR A 199 28.82 8.90 -6.05
CA TYR A 199 28.84 9.05 -4.59
C TYR A 199 28.95 7.73 -3.83
N GLY A 200 28.76 6.58 -4.49
CA GLY A 200 28.66 5.29 -3.81
C GLY A 200 29.90 4.91 -2.99
N LYS A 201 31.10 5.27 -3.46
CA LYS A 201 32.34 5.04 -2.70
C LYS A 201 32.40 5.86 -1.41
N SER A 202 32.06 7.15 -1.47
CA SER A 202 32.04 8.05 -0.31
C SER A 202 31.00 7.57 0.71
N LEU A 203 29.80 7.24 0.20
CA LEU A 203 28.71 6.73 1.02
C LEU A 203 29.08 5.40 1.73
N LYS A 204 29.73 4.45 1.03
CA LYS A 204 30.19 3.19 1.63
C LYS A 204 31.21 3.41 2.73
N LEU A 205 32.17 4.33 2.55
CA LEU A 205 33.16 4.65 3.57
C LEU A 205 32.50 5.23 4.83
N LYS A 206 31.57 6.17 4.66
CA LYS A 206 30.80 6.73 5.78
C LYS A 206 29.97 5.69 6.52
N LEU A 207 29.32 4.76 5.79
CA LEU A 207 28.58 3.66 6.40
C LEU A 207 29.49 2.76 7.25
N LEU A 208 30.69 2.46 6.76
CA LEU A 208 31.68 1.66 7.49
C LEU A 208 32.22 2.39 8.74
N GLU A 209 32.48 3.69 8.63
CA GLU A 209 32.86 4.53 9.79
C GLU A 209 31.74 4.55 10.82
N PHE A 210 30.50 4.80 10.39
CA PHE A 210 29.34 4.82 11.27
C PHE A 210 29.11 3.48 11.99
N LYS A 211 29.27 2.34 11.31
CA LYS A 211 29.19 1.01 11.94
C LYS A 211 30.29 0.77 12.99
N LYS A 212 31.47 1.36 12.81
CA LYS A 212 32.59 1.25 13.79
C LYS A 212 32.35 2.06 15.07
N GLU A 213 31.53 3.12 15.01
CA GLU A 213 31.24 3.99 16.18
C GLU A 213 30.34 3.36 17.26
N LYS A 214 29.97 2.07 17.14
CA LYS A 214 29.22 1.16 18.07
C LYS A 214 27.72 0.95 17.79
N LEU A 215 27.28 -0.25 18.20
CA LEU A 215 25.91 -0.77 18.25
C LEU A 215 24.95 0.12 19.06
N GLY A 216 23.79 0.41 18.48
CA GLY A 216 22.66 1.09 19.17
C GLY A 216 22.24 2.43 18.56
N ILE A 217 22.99 2.92 17.56
CA ILE A 217 22.69 4.16 16.86
C ILE A 217 21.67 3.88 15.73
N SER A 218 20.63 4.70 15.62
CA SER A 218 19.52 4.52 14.69
C SER A 218 19.87 4.97 13.27
N PHE A 219 19.09 4.52 12.27
CA PHE A 219 19.22 5.02 10.89
C PHE A 219 19.03 6.54 10.78
N GLN A 220 18.23 7.14 11.68
CA GLN A 220 18.03 8.59 11.72
C GLN A 220 19.31 9.35 12.10
N ASP A 221 20.12 8.78 12.98
CA ASP A 221 21.39 9.37 13.37
C ASP A 221 22.43 9.26 12.24
N PHE A 222 22.37 8.20 11.42
CA PHE A 222 23.19 8.10 10.21
C PHE A 222 22.83 9.21 9.22
N ASN A 223 21.52 9.40 8.97
CA ASN A 223 21.02 10.47 8.11
C ASN A 223 21.47 11.86 8.54
N ALA A 224 21.48 12.12 9.86
CA ALA A 224 21.92 13.40 10.41
C ALA A 224 23.43 13.68 10.21
N LYS A 225 24.25 12.63 9.96
CA LYS A 225 25.70 12.73 9.74
C LYS A 225 26.11 12.71 8.25
N LEU A 226 25.14 12.65 7.33
CA LEU A 226 25.41 12.73 5.90
C LEU A 226 25.94 14.11 5.50
N ASP A 227 26.75 14.16 4.42
CA ASP A 227 27.21 15.45 3.91
C ASP A 227 26.01 16.27 3.40
N PRO A 228 25.97 17.60 3.63
CA PRO A 228 24.91 18.46 3.11
C PRO A 228 24.72 18.35 1.59
N GLU A 229 25.80 18.13 0.84
CA GLU A 229 25.75 17.90 -0.61
C GLU A 229 24.97 16.62 -0.94
N LEU A 230 25.29 15.50 -0.27
CA LEU A 230 24.62 14.22 -0.47
C LEU A 230 23.12 14.32 -0.11
N ILE A 231 22.81 15.04 0.98
CA ILE A 231 21.42 15.32 1.39
C ILE A 231 20.69 16.08 0.28
N SER A 232 21.28 17.13 -0.28
CA SER A 232 20.67 17.94 -1.34
C SER A 232 20.38 17.13 -2.61
N ILE A 233 21.28 16.21 -2.97
CA ILE A 233 21.11 15.33 -4.13
C ILE A 233 19.98 14.33 -3.88
N LEU A 234 19.98 13.68 -2.71
CA LEU A 234 18.92 12.75 -2.36
C LEU A 234 17.55 13.45 -2.23
N ASP A 235 17.51 14.72 -1.80
CA ASP A 235 16.29 15.54 -1.82
C ASP A 235 15.81 15.85 -3.24
N THR A 236 16.74 16.07 -4.16
CA THR A 236 16.42 16.25 -5.58
C THR A 236 15.86 14.97 -6.19
N MET A 237 16.47 13.82 -5.89
CA MET A 237 15.97 12.50 -6.28
C MET A 237 14.59 12.24 -5.66
N SER A 238 14.41 12.53 -4.37
CA SER A 238 13.15 12.40 -3.63
C SER A 238 12.01 13.15 -4.33
N LYS A 239 12.23 14.43 -4.68
CA LYS A 239 11.24 15.22 -5.42
C LYS A 239 10.91 14.63 -6.79
N SER A 240 11.92 14.14 -7.50
CA SER A 240 11.72 13.59 -8.84
C SER A 240 11.04 12.21 -8.84
N LEU A 241 11.33 11.37 -7.85
CA LEU A 241 10.85 9.99 -7.76
C LEU A 241 9.55 9.90 -6.96
N GLY A 242 9.19 10.97 -6.24
CA GLY A 242 8.06 11.03 -5.32
C GLY A 242 8.15 10.07 -4.14
N ILE A 243 9.36 9.60 -3.84
CA ILE A 243 9.67 8.74 -2.70
C ILE A 243 10.44 9.56 -1.68
N HIS A 244 10.10 9.42 -0.40
CA HIS A 244 10.84 10.05 0.68
C HIS A 244 12.33 9.68 0.62
N ARG A 245 13.21 10.67 0.76
CA ARG A 245 14.68 10.52 0.74
C ARG A 245 15.17 9.31 1.54
N ASP A 246 14.68 9.16 2.76
CA ASP A 246 15.14 8.11 3.66
C ASP A 246 14.85 6.70 3.12
N LEU A 247 13.76 6.51 2.37
CA LEU A 247 13.47 5.25 1.69
C LEU A 247 14.44 5.01 0.53
N ILE A 248 14.74 6.04 -0.26
CA ILE A 248 15.72 5.96 -1.35
C ILE A 248 17.08 5.53 -0.80
N LEU A 249 17.55 6.21 0.25
CA LEU A 249 18.83 5.91 0.85
C LEU A 249 18.86 4.52 1.50
N ASN A 250 17.82 4.14 2.26
CA ASN A 250 17.69 2.79 2.82
C ASN A 250 17.78 1.72 1.73
N LYS A 251 17.10 1.94 0.61
CA LYS A 251 17.10 1.00 -0.53
C LYS A 251 18.45 0.92 -1.20
N ILE A 252 19.10 2.06 -1.44
CA ILE A 252 20.47 2.12 -1.96
C ILE A 252 21.42 1.33 -1.05
N ILE A 253 21.32 1.53 0.27
CA ILE A 253 22.16 0.82 1.23
C ILE A 253 21.90 -0.68 1.15
N SER A 254 20.64 -1.09 1.22
CA SER A 254 20.24 -2.50 1.17
C SER A 254 20.65 -3.19 -0.14
N ASP A 255 20.54 -2.52 -1.28
CA ASP A 255 20.74 -3.14 -2.60
C ASP A 255 22.21 -3.15 -3.04
N TYR A 256 23.00 -2.14 -2.63
CA TYR A 256 24.37 -1.94 -3.14
C TYR A 256 25.47 -2.13 -2.11
N PHE A 257 25.14 -2.04 -0.82
CA PHE A 257 26.11 -2.15 0.25
C PHE A 257 25.66 -3.30 1.15
N GLU A 258 26.07 -4.52 0.80
CA GLU A 258 25.94 -5.74 1.62
C GLU A 258 26.65 -5.56 2.99
N LEU A 259 26.04 -4.78 3.87
CA LEU A 259 26.62 -4.35 5.13
C LEU A 259 25.76 -4.81 6.28
#